data_AF-A0A5B8VJT4-F1
#
_entry.id   AF-A0A5B8VJT4-F1
#
_cell.length_a   1.000
_cell.length_b   1.000
_cell.length_c   1.000
_cell.angle_alpha   90.00
_cell.angle_beta   90.00
_cell.angle_gamma   90.00
#
_symmetry.space_group_name_H-M   'P 1'
#
loop_
_entity.id
_entity.type
_entity.pdbx_description
1 polymer ?
#
loop_
_entity_poly.entity_id
_entity_poly.type
_entity_poly.pdbx_seq_one_letter_code
_entity_poly.pdbx_strand_id
1 'polypeptide(L)'
;MLLITAGSLQAADYYWVDGGGNWSDINHWRLGSVTGETPSIVPSSLDNVYFTASSGFGTTAAQRTVVLDANGFCHSMTWVDVENKPIFNSTNSSYAVAVSGDLSLSADVTYNIKVIFKGATENTIKTNGAVLGYMAIDVDKPGGKLTLLDSLVFNTTNRTNNLALTAGTLDVSGKHLAMVQFNSANDNIRNLNISDAAIDFNYRWDYRGANKTLIADQSDVNIGSYLIVDGGFIIM
;
A
#
# COMPACT_ATOMS: atom_id res chain seq x y z
N MET A 1 -37.50 5.41 28.67
CA MET A 1 -36.09 5.10 28.96
C MET A 1 -35.41 4.85 27.63
N LEU A 2 -34.66 5.83 27.12
CA LEU A 2 -33.89 5.66 25.89
C LEU A 2 -32.63 4.87 26.24
N LEU A 3 -32.60 3.60 25.84
CA LEU A 3 -31.43 2.75 26.03
C LEU A 3 -30.42 3.10 24.93
N ILE A 4 -29.43 3.94 25.25
CA ILE A 4 -28.27 4.11 24.37
C ILE A 4 -27.34 2.94 24.65
N THR A 5 -27.45 1.88 23.86
CA THR A 5 -26.41 0.86 23.78
C THR A 5 -25.23 1.49 23.04
N ALA A 6 -24.19 1.88 23.78
CA ALA A 6 -22.90 2.16 23.18
C ALA A 6 -22.31 0.82 22.69
N GLY A 7 -22.57 0.48 21.43
CA GLY A 7 -21.84 -0.59 20.76
C GLY A 7 -20.40 -0.14 20.62
N SER A 8 -19.45 -0.96 21.08
CA SER A 8 -18.06 -0.78 20.68
C SER A 8 -18.00 -0.85 19.15
N LEU A 9 -17.48 0.19 18.48
CA LEU A 9 -17.07 0.08 17.08
C LEU A 9 -15.88 -0.89 17.04
N GLN A 10 -16.19 -2.17 16.89
CA GLN A 10 -15.19 -3.18 16.60
C GLN A 10 -14.95 -3.17 15.10
N ALA A 11 -13.68 -3.22 14.70
CA ALA A 11 -13.28 -3.41 13.30
C ALA A 11 -14.02 -4.63 12.74
N ALA A 12 -14.81 -4.46 11.69
CA ALA A 12 -15.44 -5.58 11.01
C ALA A 12 -14.46 -6.16 9.99
N ASP A 13 -14.56 -7.47 9.78
CA ASP A 13 -13.78 -8.17 8.76
C ASP A 13 -14.63 -8.31 7.49
N TYR A 14 -14.14 -7.75 6.39
CA TYR A 14 -14.77 -7.78 5.07
C TYR A 14 -14.03 -8.74 4.16
N TYR A 15 -14.73 -9.70 3.59
CA TYR A 15 -14.18 -10.70 2.68
C TYR A 15 -14.64 -10.42 1.27
N TRP A 16 -13.69 -10.34 0.34
CA TRP A 16 -13.99 -10.22 -1.09
C TRP A 16 -14.43 -11.57 -1.65
N VAL A 17 -15.50 -11.60 -2.44
CA VAL A 17 -16.10 -12.82 -3.03
C VAL A 17 -16.53 -12.61 -4.49
N ASP A 18 -16.97 -13.70 -5.13
CA ASP A 18 -17.60 -13.71 -6.46
C ASP A 18 -16.70 -13.24 -7.64
N GLY A 19 -15.39 -13.33 -7.47
CA GLY A 19 -14.40 -13.08 -8.52
C GLY A 19 -14.15 -11.60 -8.79
N GLY A 20 -13.85 -11.25 -10.04
CA GLY A 20 -13.58 -9.87 -10.42
C GLY A 20 -14.84 -9.01 -10.41
N GLY A 21 -14.65 -7.71 -10.16
CA GLY A 21 -15.74 -6.77 -9.93
C GLY A 21 -15.25 -5.41 -9.42
N ASN A 22 -16.18 -4.49 -9.23
CA ASN A 22 -15.91 -3.15 -8.72
C ASN A 22 -15.79 -3.16 -7.20
N TRP A 23 -14.77 -2.51 -6.65
CA TRP A 23 -14.58 -2.33 -5.21
C TRP A 23 -15.81 -1.74 -4.54
N SER A 24 -16.49 -0.80 -5.24
CA SER A 24 -17.69 -0.13 -4.76
C SER A 24 -18.95 -1.01 -4.76
N ASP A 25 -18.95 -2.17 -5.44
CA ASP A 25 -20.10 -3.06 -5.49
C ASP A 25 -20.16 -3.91 -4.23
N ILE A 26 -21.19 -3.64 -3.44
CA ILE A 26 -21.41 -4.29 -2.15
C ILE A 26 -21.62 -5.80 -2.25
N ASN A 27 -22.06 -6.29 -3.42
CA ASN A 27 -22.28 -7.71 -3.63
C ASN A 27 -20.98 -8.52 -3.69
N HIS A 28 -19.83 -7.87 -3.84
CA HIS A 28 -18.52 -8.51 -3.75
C HIS A 28 -17.95 -8.57 -2.33
N TRP A 29 -18.69 -8.09 -1.32
CA TRP A 29 -18.24 -8.09 0.07
C TRP A 29 -19.13 -8.97 0.97
N ARG A 30 -18.51 -9.63 1.96
CA ARG A 30 -19.20 -10.40 3.02
C ARG A 30 -18.61 -10.08 4.39
N LEU A 31 -19.47 -9.99 5.41
CA LEU A 31 -19.06 -9.67 6.79
C LEU A 31 -18.67 -10.91 7.59
N GLY A 32 -17.54 -10.84 8.29
CA GLY A 32 -17.04 -11.83 9.24
C GLY A 32 -16.55 -13.14 8.62
N SER A 33 -17.07 -13.55 7.46
CA SER A 33 -16.60 -14.71 6.69
C SER A 33 -17.03 -14.62 5.22
N VAL A 34 -16.47 -15.48 4.38
CA VAL A 34 -16.78 -15.58 2.93
C VAL A 34 -18.22 -16.03 2.64
N THR A 35 -18.92 -16.62 3.62
CA THR A 35 -20.35 -16.95 3.55
C THR A 35 -21.20 -16.06 4.45
N GLY A 36 -20.62 -14.96 4.93
CA GLY A 36 -21.31 -14.00 5.79
C GLY A 36 -22.45 -13.28 5.09
N GLU A 37 -23.05 -12.32 5.77
CA GLU A 37 -24.07 -11.47 5.15
C GLU A 37 -23.40 -10.44 4.22
N THR A 38 -24.12 -10.05 3.17
CA THR A 38 -23.75 -8.87 2.37
C THR A 38 -23.86 -7.63 3.28
N PRO A 39 -22.81 -6.81 3.40
CA PRO A 39 -22.87 -5.60 4.22
C PRO A 39 -23.87 -4.59 3.65
N SER A 40 -24.15 -3.51 4.39
CA SER A 40 -24.94 -2.37 3.90
C SER A 40 -24.09 -1.21 3.39
N ILE A 41 -22.78 -1.24 3.65
CA ILE A 41 -21.79 -0.29 3.14
C ILE A 41 -20.48 -1.03 2.80
N VAL A 42 -19.72 -0.50 1.84
CA VAL A 42 -18.36 -0.96 1.54
C VAL A 42 -17.40 -0.68 2.71
N PRO A 43 -16.22 -1.33 2.77
CA PRO A 43 -15.27 -1.18 3.88
C PRO A 43 -14.90 0.29 4.17
N SER A 44 -14.80 0.62 5.46
CA SER A 44 -14.32 1.92 5.96
C SER A 44 -12.88 1.83 6.47
N SER A 45 -12.30 2.96 6.90
CA SER A 45 -10.95 2.99 7.47
C SER A 45 -10.79 2.23 8.80
N LEU A 46 -11.88 1.73 9.38
CA LEU A 46 -11.89 0.95 10.61
C LEU A 46 -11.98 -0.57 10.36
N ASP A 47 -12.23 -0.99 9.11
CA ASP A 47 -12.55 -2.37 8.78
C ASP A 47 -11.37 -3.08 8.12
N ASN A 48 -11.16 -4.35 8.45
CA ASN A 48 -10.13 -5.15 7.78
C ASN A 48 -10.72 -5.76 6.51
N VAL A 49 -9.93 -5.82 5.44
CA VAL A 49 -10.34 -6.42 4.17
C VAL A 49 -9.45 -7.61 3.81
N TYR A 50 -10.08 -8.68 3.33
CA TYR A 50 -9.44 -9.95 3.05
C TYR A 50 -9.77 -10.43 1.63
N PHE A 51 -8.71 -10.71 0.89
CA PHE A 51 -8.75 -11.42 -0.38
C PHE A 51 -8.08 -12.78 -0.15
N THR A 52 -8.82 -13.86 -0.39
CA THR A 52 -8.43 -15.22 0.01
C THR A 52 -8.58 -16.21 -1.15
N ALA A 53 -8.19 -17.47 -0.96
CA ALA A 53 -8.52 -18.56 -1.90
C ALA A 53 -10.02 -18.60 -2.26
N SER A 54 -10.89 -18.24 -1.31
CA SER A 54 -12.35 -18.21 -1.47
C SER A 54 -12.89 -16.95 -2.15
N SER A 55 -12.02 -16.05 -2.63
CA SER A 55 -12.45 -14.84 -3.33
C SER A 55 -13.06 -15.11 -4.71
N GLY A 56 -12.97 -16.35 -5.21
CA GLY A 56 -13.72 -16.79 -6.40
C GLY A 56 -13.16 -16.29 -7.73
N PHE A 57 -11.90 -15.86 -7.77
CA PHE A 57 -11.28 -15.36 -8.99
C PHE A 57 -11.26 -16.42 -10.09
N GLY A 58 -11.81 -16.08 -11.26
CA GLY A 58 -11.90 -16.97 -12.42
C GLY A 58 -10.68 -16.87 -13.34
N THR A 59 -10.73 -17.56 -14.48
CA THR A 59 -9.59 -17.61 -15.40
C THR A 59 -9.59 -16.51 -16.46
N THR A 60 -10.70 -15.83 -16.69
CA THR A 60 -10.76 -14.70 -17.63
C THR A 60 -10.26 -13.41 -16.97
N ALA A 61 -9.82 -12.43 -17.78
CA ALA A 61 -9.36 -11.14 -17.26
C ALA A 61 -10.43 -10.44 -16.40
N ALA A 62 -11.68 -10.41 -16.88
CA ALA A 62 -12.79 -9.81 -16.13
C ALA A 62 -13.02 -10.49 -14.78
N GLN A 63 -12.99 -11.83 -14.73
CA GLN A 63 -13.25 -12.60 -13.50
C GLN A 63 -12.08 -12.61 -12.51
N ARG A 64 -10.90 -12.11 -12.87
CA ARG A 64 -9.76 -11.99 -11.95
C ARG A 64 -9.36 -10.55 -11.65
N THR A 65 -10.11 -9.57 -12.14
CA THR A 65 -9.80 -8.15 -11.94
C THR A 65 -10.69 -7.53 -10.89
N VAL A 66 -10.09 -7.11 -9.77
CA VAL A 66 -10.71 -6.17 -8.83
C VAL A 66 -10.46 -4.76 -9.37
N VAL A 67 -11.54 -3.99 -9.48
CA VAL A 67 -11.50 -2.64 -10.03
C VAL A 67 -11.70 -1.62 -8.92
N LEU A 68 -10.69 -0.80 -8.64
CA LEU A 68 -10.82 0.38 -7.79
C LEU A 68 -11.46 1.50 -8.61
N ASP A 69 -12.80 1.60 -8.53
CA ASP A 69 -13.66 2.51 -9.28
C ASP A 69 -14.05 3.78 -8.51
N ALA A 70 -13.68 3.86 -7.23
CA ALA A 70 -13.72 5.05 -6.38
C ALA A 70 -12.60 4.95 -5.32
N ASN A 71 -12.45 5.96 -4.46
CA ASN A 71 -11.54 5.83 -3.32
C ASN A 71 -11.97 4.69 -2.39
N GLY A 72 -11.02 3.81 -2.06
CA GLY A 72 -11.21 2.71 -1.13
C GLY A 72 -10.64 3.05 0.24
N PHE A 73 -11.16 2.41 1.28
CA PHE A 73 -10.71 2.59 2.66
C PHE A 73 -10.66 1.24 3.35
N CYS A 74 -9.64 1.04 4.19
CA CYS A 74 -9.59 -0.08 5.11
C CYS A 74 -8.71 0.30 6.31
N HIS A 75 -8.89 -0.42 7.41
CA HIS A 75 -7.89 -0.53 8.45
C HIS A 75 -6.71 -1.33 7.90
N SER A 76 -6.81 -2.67 7.87
CA SER A 76 -5.77 -3.53 7.28
C SER A 76 -6.27 -4.21 6.00
N MET A 77 -5.35 -4.51 5.08
CA MET A 77 -5.64 -5.27 3.86
C MET A 77 -4.73 -6.49 3.76
N THR A 78 -5.32 -7.66 3.52
CA THR A 78 -4.60 -8.92 3.37
C THR A 78 -4.99 -9.64 2.09
N TRP A 79 -3.98 -9.98 1.28
CA TRP A 79 -4.06 -10.93 0.18
C TRP A 79 -3.32 -12.20 0.59
N VAL A 80 -4.02 -13.33 0.66
CA VAL A 80 -3.45 -14.61 1.12
C VAL A 80 -4.02 -15.77 0.31
N ASP A 81 -3.15 -16.67 -0.15
CA ASP A 81 -3.52 -17.88 -0.89
C ASP A 81 -4.49 -17.64 -2.07
N VAL A 82 -4.39 -16.47 -2.71
CA VAL A 82 -5.29 -16.11 -3.82
C VAL A 82 -4.93 -16.88 -5.08
N GLU A 83 -5.94 -17.48 -5.69
CA GLU A 83 -5.78 -18.26 -6.91
C GLU A 83 -5.96 -17.40 -8.16
N ASN A 84 -5.58 -17.96 -9.31
CA ASN A 84 -5.83 -17.37 -10.63
C ASN A 84 -5.29 -15.94 -10.78
N LYS A 85 -4.09 -15.68 -10.24
CA LYS A 85 -3.26 -14.47 -10.47
C LYS A 85 -4.09 -13.18 -10.63
N PRO A 86 -4.74 -12.71 -9.55
CA PRO A 86 -5.64 -11.57 -9.63
C PRO A 86 -4.93 -10.30 -10.08
N ILE A 87 -5.72 -9.36 -10.58
CA ILE A 87 -5.29 -8.01 -10.92
C ILE A 87 -6.08 -7.05 -10.04
N PHE A 88 -5.41 -6.19 -9.30
CA PHE A 88 -6.05 -5.07 -8.63
C PHE A 88 -5.71 -3.79 -9.40
N ASN A 89 -6.68 -3.25 -10.12
CA ASN A 89 -6.47 -2.13 -11.04
C ASN A 89 -7.36 -0.95 -10.70
N SER A 90 -6.83 0.27 -10.77
CA SER A 90 -7.66 1.46 -10.66
C SER A 90 -8.12 1.97 -12.03
N THR A 91 -9.36 2.46 -12.10
CA THR A 91 -9.87 3.13 -13.31
C THR A 91 -9.40 4.58 -13.44
N ASN A 92 -8.87 5.18 -12.37
CA ASN A 92 -8.43 6.57 -12.35
C ASN A 92 -7.19 6.73 -11.47
N SER A 93 -6.15 7.39 -11.97
CA SER A 93 -4.91 7.63 -11.22
C SER A 93 -5.07 8.47 -9.94
N SER A 94 -6.22 9.13 -9.78
CA SER A 94 -6.56 9.92 -8.58
C SER A 94 -7.17 9.06 -7.48
N TYR A 95 -7.66 7.86 -7.79
CA TYR A 95 -8.20 6.96 -6.78
C TYR A 95 -7.08 6.24 -6.03
N ALA A 96 -7.28 6.08 -4.74
CA ALA A 96 -6.37 5.37 -3.88
C ALA A 96 -7.13 4.52 -2.87
N VAL A 97 -6.45 3.52 -2.32
CA VAL A 97 -6.88 2.85 -1.09
C VAL A 97 -6.16 3.51 0.08
N ALA A 98 -6.91 4.13 0.98
CA ALA A 98 -6.40 4.60 2.25
C ALA A 98 -6.36 3.46 3.26
N VAL A 99 -5.17 3.16 3.80
CA VAL A 99 -4.91 2.05 4.72
C VAL A 99 -4.48 2.63 6.08
N SER A 100 -5.24 2.39 7.14
CA SER A 100 -4.93 2.92 8.48
C SER A 100 -4.15 1.95 9.36
N GLY A 101 -4.03 0.69 8.94
CA GLY A 101 -3.36 -0.44 9.59
C GLY A 101 -2.33 -1.09 8.66
N ASP A 102 -2.22 -2.42 8.72
CA ASP A 102 -1.20 -3.20 8.04
C ASP A 102 -1.60 -3.57 6.61
N LEU A 103 -0.60 -3.79 5.74
CA LEU A 103 -0.78 -4.28 4.38
C LEU A 103 0.02 -5.57 4.15
N SER A 104 -0.67 -6.68 3.88
CA SER A 104 -0.06 -7.92 3.41
C SER A 104 -0.45 -8.18 1.96
N LEU A 105 0.52 -8.16 1.06
CA LEU A 105 0.34 -8.45 -0.37
C LEU A 105 0.62 -9.92 -0.67
N SER A 106 0.28 -10.35 -1.89
CA SER A 106 0.68 -11.63 -2.45
C SER A 106 1.51 -11.40 -3.72
N ALA A 107 2.59 -12.15 -3.88
CA ALA A 107 3.43 -12.11 -5.07
C ALA A 107 2.71 -12.58 -6.35
N ASP A 108 1.56 -13.25 -6.22
CA ASP A 108 0.75 -13.72 -7.36
C ASP A 108 -0.22 -12.66 -7.90
N VAL A 109 -0.36 -11.51 -7.23
CA VAL A 109 -1.30 -10.45 -7.61
C VAL A 109 -0.58 -9.32 -8.33
N THR A 110 -1.16 -8.84 -9.43
CA THR A 110 -0.70 -7.63 -10.12
C THR A 110 -1.38 -6.39 -9.55
N TYR A 111 -0.59 -5.49 -8.95
CA TYR A 111 -1.10 -4.27 -8.32
C TYR A 111 -0.84 -3.04 -9.18
N ASN A 112 -1.91 -2.42 -9.68
CA ASN A 112 -1.93 -1.21 -10.50
C ASN A 112 -2.81 -0.14 -9.84
N ILE A 113 -2.56 0.11 -8.55
CA ILE A 113 -3.31 1.05 -7.69
C ILE A 113 -2.37 2.01 -6.98
N LYS A 114 -2.93 3.05 -6.35
CA LYS A 114 -2.24 3.82 -5.30
C LYS A 114 -2.71 3.36 -3.92
N VAL A 115 -1.77 3.14 -3.02
CA VAL A 115 -2.04 2.98 -1.57
C VAL A 115 -1.53 4.20 -0.84
N ILE A 116 -2.33 4.72 0.10
CA ILE A 116 -1.92 5.77 1.04
C ILE A 116 -2.03 5.22 2.45
N PHE A 117 -0.91 5.08 3.13
CA PHE A 117 -0.91 4.75 4.55
C PHE A 117 -1.24 6.00 5.36
N LYS A 118 -2.24 5.90 6.23
CA LYS A 118 -2.80 6.98 7.04
C LYS A 118 -2.68 6.67 8.54
N GLY A 119 -2.99 7.67 9.36
CA GLY A 119 -3.04 7.54 10.82
C GLY A 119 -1.66 7.61 11.49
N ALA A 120 -1.68 7.83 12.80
CA ALA A 120 -0.49 8.06 13.62
C ALA A 120 0.06 6.80 14.31
N THR A 121 -0.56 5.64 14.10
CA THR A 121 -0.09 4.36 14.67
C THR A 121 1.09 3.80 13.88
N GLU A 122 1.84 2.90 14.50
CA GLU A 122 2.86 2.11 13.80
C GLU A 122 2.20 0.96 13.04
N ASN A 123 2.54 0.84 11.75
CA ASN A 123 1.98 -0.18 10.85
C ASN A 123 3.10 -0.84 10.04
N THR A 124 2.75 -1.91 9.36
CA THR A 124 3.66 -2.73 8.58
C THR A 124 3.18 -2.95 7.16
N ILE A 125 4.14 -3.21 6.28
CA ILE A 125 3.88 -3.79 4.96
C ILE A 125 4.70 -5.07 4.80
N LYS A 126 4.04 -6.11 4.29
CA LYS A 126 4.65 -7.39 3.91
C LYS A 126 4.25 -7.71 2.48
N THR A 127 5.22 -7.94 1.62
CA THR A 127 5.00 -8.17 0.19
C THR A 127 4.87 -9.65 -0.16
N ASN A 128 5.43 -10.53 0.67
CA ASN A 128 5.53 -11.98 0.45
C ASN A 128 6.22 -12.34 -0.88
N GLY A 129 7.09 -11.46 -1.39
CA GLY A 129 7.86 -11.65 -2.62
C GLY A 129 7.90 -10.40 -3.50
N ALA A 130 8.51 -10.52 -4.68
CA ALA A 130 8.55 -9.42 -5.64
C ALA A 130 7.13 -9.04 -6.06
N VAL A 131 6.85 -7.73 -6.07
CA VAL A 131 5.51 -7.20 -6.35
C VAL A 131 5.33 -7.02 -7.85
N LEU A 132 4.24 -7.57 -8.39
CA LEU A 132 3.86 -7.41 -9.79
C LEU A 132 3.08 -6.11 -10.01
N GLY A 133 3.21 -5.53 -11.22
CA GLY A 133 2.54 -4.29 -11.59
C GLY A 133 3.39 -3.06 -11.32
N TYR A 134 2.75 -1.94 -10.98
CA TYR A 134 3.41 -0.65 -10.81
C TYR A 134 2.72 0.22 -9.74
N MET A 135 2.23 -0.40 -8.66
CA MET A 135 1.54 0.33 -7.60
C MET A 135 2.38 1.48 -7.04
N ALA A 136 1.69 2.55 -6.67
CA ALA A 136 2.27 3.66 -5.92
C ALA A 136 1.97 3.51 -4.43
N ILE A 137 2.92 3.90 -3.59
CA ILE A 137 2.79 3.89 -2.14
C ILE A 137 3.06 5.30 -1.63
N ASP A 138 2.22 5.77 -0.72
CA ASP A 138 2.34 7.08 -0.09
C ASP A 138 2.27 6.89 1.43
N VAL A 139 3.34 7.23 2.13
CA VAL A 139 3.42 7.21 3.59
C VAL A 139 3.04 8.60 4.09
N ASP A 140 1.78 8.74 4.52
CA ASP A 140 1.23 9.97 5.09
C ASP A 140 0.72 9.70 6.51
N LYS A 141 1.68 9.40 7.38
CA LYS A 141 1.47 8.96 8.77
C LYS A 141 2.08 9.96 9.76
N PRO A 142 1.55 11.18 9.91
CA PRO A 142 2.13 12.16 10.83
C PRO A 142 2.21 11.59 12.26
N GLY A 143 3.43 11.55 12.81
CA GLY A 143 3.71 10.94 14.13
C GLY A 143 3.75 9.41 14.17
N GLY A 144 3.36 8.73 13.07
CA GLY A 144 3.39 7.28 12.94
C GLY A 144 4.62 6.76 12.19
N LYS A 145 4.65 5.44 12.01
CA LYS A 145 5.72 4.71 11.33
C LYS A 145 5.15 3.64 10.41
N LEU A 146 5.74 3.46 9.24
CA LEU A 146 5.55 2.29 8.38
C LEU A 146 6.87 1.50 8.34
N THR A 147 6.81 0.22 8.68
CA THR A 147 7.97 -0.69 8.65
C THR A 147 7.79 -1.75 7.57
N LEU A 148 8.82 -1.95 6.75
CA LEU A 148 8.88 -3.07 5.81
C LEU A 148 9.30 -4.35 6.56
N LEU A 149 8.44 -5.37 6.52
CA LEU A 149 8.74 -6.67 7.14
C LEU A 149 9.61 -7.56 6.23
N ASP A 150 9.53 -7.35 4.92
CA ASP A 150 10.35 -7.99 3.89
C ASP A 150 10.77 -6.97 2.82
N SER A 151 11.56 -7.42 1.85
CA SER A 151 12.03 -6.57 0.75
C SER A 151 10.88 -6.15 -0.15
N LEU A 152 10.78 -4.85 -0.44
CA LEU A 152 9.80 -4.29 -1.37
C LEU A 152 10.45 -4.10 -2.74
N VAL A 153 10.19 -5.03 -3.66
CA VAL A 153 10.88 -5.10 -4.96
C VAL A 153 9.89 -5.06 -6.12
N PHE A 154 10.03 -4.06 -6.99
CA PHE A 154 9.32 -3.95 -8.26
C PHE A 154 10.27 -4.08 -9.44
N ASN A 155 9.96 -5.02 -10.34
CA ASN A 155 10.68 -5.19 -11.60
C ASN A 155 9.97 -4.43 -12.73
N THR A 156 9.91 -3.10 -12.61
CA THR A 156 9.26 -2.23 -13.60
C THR A 156 10.06 -0.95 -13.86
N THR A 157 9.83 -0.34 -15.01
CA THR A 157 10.32 1.00 -15.37
C THR A 157 9.18 2.02 -15.45
N ASN A 158 7.95 1.60 -15.18
CA ASN A 158 6.78 2.48 -15.20
C ASN A 158 6.87 3.52 -14.06
N ARG A 159 6.93 4.80 -14.44
CA ARG A 159 7.09 5.91 -13.49
C ARG A 159 5.88 6.12 -12.57
N THR A 160 4.74 5.48 -12.79
CA THR A 160 3.66 5.46 -11.79
C THR A 160 4.09 4.72 -10.53
N ASN A 161 5.01 3.75 -10.61
CA ASN A 161 5.59 3.11 -9.44
C ASN A 161 6.43 4.13 -8.66
N ASN A 162 5.88 4.59 -7.55
CA ASN A 162 6.44 5.68 -6.76
C ASN A 162 6.25 5.41 -5.28
N LEU A 163 7.31 5.63 -4.50
CA LEU A 163 7.23 5.72 -3.06
C LEU A 163 7.29 7.19 -2.64
N ALA A 164 6.21 7.68 -2.05
CA ALA A 164 6.20 8.98 -1.41
C ALA A 164 6.35 8.83 0.11
N LEU A 165 7.22 9.65 0.70
CA LEU A 165 7.22 9.89 2.15
C LEU A 165 6.68 11.29 2.39
N THR A 166 5.37 11.38 2.60
CA THR A 166 4.64 12.63 2.83
C THR A 166 4.78 13.09 4.26
N ALA A 167 4.59 12.21 5.25
CA ALA A 167 4.76 12.51 6.67
C ALA A 167 4.99 11.22 7.49
N GLY A 168 5.69 11.33 8.62
CA GLY A 168 5.95 10.22 9.52
C GLY A 168 7.29 9.54 9.29
N THR A 169 7.40 8.29 9.76
CA THR A 169 8.61 7.49 9.62
C THR A 169 8.40 6.37 8.60
N LEU A 170 9.34 6.21 7.68
CA LEU A 170 9.47 5.02 6.85
C LEU A 170 10.75 4.29 7.27
N ASP A 171 10.59 3.03 7.68
CA ASP A 171 11.68 2.16 8.10
C ASP A 171 11.82 0.98 7.15
N VAL A 172 12.93 0.96 6.41
CA VAL A 172 13.31 -0.09 5.46
C VAL A 172 14.59 -0.81 5.87
N SER A 173 14.99 -0.66 7.14
CA SER A 173 16.26 -1.18 7.63
C SER A 173 16.47 -2.67 7.40
N GLY A 174 17.66 -3.04 6.93
CA GLY A 174 18.03 -4.41 6.60
C GLY A 174 17.19 -5.04 5.48
N LYS A 175 16.55 -4.25 4.62
CA LYS A 175 15.72 -4.73 3.49
C LYS A 175 16.28 -4.27 2.16
N HIS A 176 15.82 -4.91 1.09
CA HIS A 176 15.99 -4.42 -0.27
C HIS A 176 14.74 -3.63 -0.68
N LEU A 177 14.94 -2.37 -1.06
CA LEU A 177 13.90 -1.49 -1.59
C LEU A 177 14.23 -1.17 -3.05
N ALA A 178 13.50 -1.81 -3.98
CA ALA A 178 13.65 -1.59 -5.40
C ALA A 178 12.35 -1.05 -6.01
N MET A 179 12.39 0.19 -6.50
CA MET A 179 11.24 0.88 -7.11
C MET A 179 11.70 1.79 -8.25
N VAL A 180 10.79 2.43 -8.97
CA VAL A 180 11.20 3.39 -10.01
C VAL A 180 11.64 4.71 -9.38
N GLN A 181 10.94 5.22 -8.38
CA GLN A 181 11.28 6.50 -7.78
C GLN A 181 10.82 6.65 -6.32
N PHE A 182 11.57 7.49 -5.61
CA PHE A 182 11.24 7.99 -4.29
C PHE A 182 11.06 9.51 -4.31
N ASN A 183 9.98 9.99 -3.69
CA ASN A 183 9.64 11.40 -3.62
C ASN A 183 9.30 11.84 -2.20
N SER A 184 10.01 12.86 -1.73
CA SER A 184 9.77 13.47 -0.44
C SER A 184 10.32 14.90 -0.48
N ALA A 185 9.62 15.79 -1.19
CA ALA A 185 9.96 17.21 -1.32
C ALA A 185 8.84 18.09 -0.71
N ASN A 186 8.84 18.22 0.60
CA ASN A 186 7.88 19.02 1.39
C ASN A 186 8.50 19.40 2.75
N ASP A 187 7.76 20.02 3.66
CA ASP A 187 8.28 20.47 4.97
C ASP A 187 7.65 19.75 6.18
N ASN A 188 6.93 18.64 5.96
CA ASN A 188 6.38 17.83 7.04
C ASN A 188 7.49 17.12 7.83
N ILE A 189 7.17 16.67 9.06
CA ILE A 189 8.06 15.82 9.86
C ILE A 189 8.19 14.45 9.17
N ARG A 190 9.40 14.11 8.73
CA ARG A 190 9.67 12.93 7.91
C ARG A 190 10.97 12.24 8.32
N ASN A 191 10.92 10.99 8.75
CA ASN A 191 12.11 10.22 9.07
C ASN A 191 12.22 9.04 8.10
N LEU A 192 13.39 8.89 7.48
CA LEU A 192 13.71 7.76 6.63
C LEU A 192 14.84 6.97 7.27
N ASN A 193 14.58 5.72 7.63
CA ASN A 193 15.60 4.79 8.09
C ASN A 193 15.89 3.75 6.99
N ILE A 194 17.10 3.82 6.42
CA ILE A 194 17.63 2.90 5.41
C ILE A 194 18.88 2.18 5.94
N SER A 195 19.10 2.10 7.25
CA SER A 195 20.27 1.42 7.82
C SER A 195 20.36 -0.04 7.35
N ASP A 196 21.54 -0.48 6.93
CA ASP A 196 21.80 -1.83 6.40
C ASP A 196 20.91 -2.22 5.18
N ALA A 197 20.26 -1.24 4.53
CA ALA A 197 19.38 -1.48 3.39
C ALA A 197 20.11 -1.40 2.05
N ALA A 198 19.61 -2.15 1.06
CA ALA A 198 19.95 -1.97 -0.35
C ALA A 198 18.83 -1.16 -1.01
N ILE A 199 19.14 -0.02 -1.60
CA ILE A 199 18.19 0.86 -2.28
C ILE A 199 18.51 0.88 -3.77
N ASP A 200 17.55 0.48 -4.59
CA ASP A 200 17.64 0.56 -6.05
C ASP A 200 16.47 1.34 -6.63
N PHE A 201 16.71 2.60 -7.01
CA PHE A 201 15.72 3.40 -7.72
C PHE A 201 16.11 3.61 -9.17
N ASN A 202 15.34 3.01 -10.09
CA ASN A 202 15.64 3.03 -11.53
C ASN A 202 15.62 4.44 -12.16
N TYR A 203 15.00 5.41 -11.51
CA TYR A 203 14.84 6.75 -12.03
C TYR A 203 15.30 7.84 -11.07
N ARG A 204 14.63 8.02 -9.93
CA ARG A 204 14.79 9.24 -9.13
C ARG A 204 14.73 8.99 -7.63
N TRP A 205 15.61 9.68 -6.93
CA TRP A 205 15.52 9.98 -5.51
C TRP A 205 15.35 11.50 -5.35
N ASP A 206 14.24 11.95 -4.77
CA ASP A 206 14.03 13.35 -4.37
C ASP A 206 13.73 13.42 -2.88
N TYR A 207 14.69 13.91 -2.07
CA TYR A 207 14.51 14.09 -0.64
C TYR A 207 14.91 15.50 -0.21
N ARG A 208 13.93 16.40 -0.24
CA ARG A 208 14.08 17.85 -0.04
C ARG A 208 13.10 18.44 0.98
N GLY A 209 13.37 19.67 1.38
CA GLY A 209 12.60 20.46 2.33
C GLY A 209 12.98 20.19 3.79
N ALA A 210 12.27 20.85 4.70
CA ALA A 210 12.57 20.90 6.13
C ALA A 210 12.08 19.66 6.92
N ASN A 211 12.41 19.63 8.21
CA ASN A 211 11.89 18.69 9.21
C ASN A 211 12.10 17.21 8.86
N LYS A 212 13.28 16.88 8.34
CA LYS A 212 13.58 15.52 7.89
C LYS A 212 14.84 14.93 8.53
N THR A 213 14.83 13.62 8.71
CA THR A 213 15.96 12.83 9.24
C THR A 213 16.24 11.66 8.31
N LEU A 214 17.51 11.44 7.97
CA LEU A 214 17.98 10.25 7.26
C LEU A 214 18.92 9.46 8.17
N ILE A 215 18.62 8.18 8.40
CA ILE A 215 19.54 7.22 9.01
C ILE A 215 19.96 6.25 7.90
N ALA A 216 21.25 6.22 7.58
CA ALA A 216 21.77 5.51 6.40
C ALA A 216 23.06 4.72 6.68
N ASP A 217 23.27 4.34 7.93
CA ASP A 217 24.44 3.55 8.31
C ASP A 217 24.49 2.23 7.51
N GLN A 218 25.62 1.97 6.86
CA GLN A 218 25.87 0.76 6.06
C GLN A 218 24.84 0.51 4.92
N SER A 219 24.14 1.54 4.46
CA SER A 219 23.24 1.42 3.31
C SER A 219 24.00 1.42 1.98
N ASP A 220 23.52 0.66 1.00
CA ASP A 220 23.92 0.76 -0.41
C ASP A 220 22.80 1.45 -1.21
N VAL A 221 23.13 2.45 -2.03
CA VAL A 221 22.14 3.29 -2.73
C VAL A 221 22.53 3.47 -4.19
N ASN A 222 21.76 2.83 -5.08
CA ASN A 222 21.88 2.96 -6.53
C ASN A 222 20.68 3.73 -7.10
N ILE A 223 20.95 4.84 -7.76
CA ILE A 223 19.94 5.68 -8.39
C ILE A 223 20.23 5.78 -9.89
N GLY A 224 19.22 5.57 -10.72
CA GLY A 224 19.42 5.40 -12.16
C GLY A 224 19.47 6.70 -12.98
N SER A 225 18.98 7.84 -12.48
CA SER A 225 19.04 9.10 -13.27
C SER A 225 19.18 10.36 -12.42
N TYR A 226 18.31 10.58 -11.43
CA TYR A 226 18.24 11.86 -10.72
C TYR A 226 18.36 11.67 -9.22
N LEU A 227 19.40 12.25 -8.62
CA LEU A 227 19.51 12.43 -7.18
C LEU A 227 19.27 13.91 -6.85
N ILE A 228 18.23 14.20 -6.08
CA ILE A 228 17.79 15.56 -5.76
C ILE A 228 17.74 15.75 -4.24
N VAL A 229 18.49 16.75 -3.75
CA VAL A 229 18.66 17.10 -2.33
C VAL A 229 18.65 18.63 -2.15
N ASP A 230 18.64 19.15 -0.92
CA ASP A 230 18.45 20.60 -0.67
C ASP A 230 19.54 21.51 -1.29
N GLY A 231 20.68 20.93 -1.67
CA GLY A 231 21.78 21.62 -2.36
C GLY A 231 21.73 21.57 -3.88
N GLY A 232 20.71 20.97 -4.50
CA GLY A 232 20.58 20.86 -5.96
C GLY A 232 20.27 19.45 -6.45
N PHE A 233 20.58 19.17 -7.72
CA PHE A 233 20.41 17.84 -8.31
C PHE A 233 21.69 17.37 -9.00
N ILE A 234 21.88 16.06 -9.02
CA ILE A 234 22.91 15.36 -9.79
C ILE A 234 22.19 14.52 -10.84
N ILE A 235 22.69 14.58 -12.09
CA ILE A 235 22.32 13.65 -13.16
C ILE A 235 23.41 12.59 -13.21
N MET A 236 23.03 11.32 -13.09
CA MET A 236 23.94 10.16 -13.15
C MET A 236 24.03 9.58 -14.56
#